data_AF-A0A522EWF6-F1
#
_entry.id   AF-A0A522EWF6-F1
#
_cell.length_a   1.000
_cell.length_b   1.000
_cell.length_c   1.000
_cell.angle_alpha   90.00
_cell.angle_beta   90.00
_cell.angle_gamma   90.00
#
_symmetry.space_group_name_H-M   'P 1'
#
loop_
_entity.id
_entity.type
_entity.pdbx_description
1 polymer ?
#
loop_
_entity_poly.entity_id
_entity_poly.type
_entity_poly.pdbx_seq_one_letter_code
_entity_poly.pdbx_strand_id
1 'polypeptide(L)'
;MITITDSVALSELRLMAENQFGSLIKGVVDIEKCIMAVGGEMHADEEAHLIDEGSSQENLWGINIHPEKEMPERIEFDSMINIRPYLGNRSRSVENHGTQKRILEIVSNLIKE
;
A
#
# COMPACT_ATOMS: atom_id res chain seq x y z
N MET A 1 -12.40 -2.81 -4.06
CA MET A 1 -11.00 -3.11 -4.38
C MET A 1 -10.70 -2.72 -5.82
N ILE A 2 -9.64 -1.96 -6.04
CA ILE A 2 -9.16 -1.53 -7.35
C ILE A 2 -7.62 -1.58 -7.38
N THR A 3 -7.05 -1.78 -8.57
CA THR A 3 -5.61 -1.61 -8.82
C THR A 3 -5.36 -0.25 -9.47
N ILE A 4 -4.43 0.51 -8.91
CA ILE A 4 -4.00 1.83 -9.38
C ILE A 4 -2.67 1.65 -10.12
N THR A 5 -2.69 1.89 -11.43
CA THR A 5 -1.54 1.75 -12.33
C THR A 5 -0.92 3.07 -12.76
N ASP A 6 -1.72 4.13 -12.87
CA ASP A 6 -1.28 5.45 -13.35
C ASP A 6 -1.32 6.49 -12.24
N SER A 7 -2.52 6.93 -11.87
CA SER A 7 -2.74 7.82 -10.74
C SER A 7 -4.18 7.79 -10.25
N VAL A 8 -4.37 8.11 -8.98
CA VAL A 8 -5.65 8.31 -8.30
C VAL A 8 -5.65 9.69 -7.65
N ALA A 9 -6.82 10.34 -7.63
CA ALA A 9 -6.97 11.60 -6.91
C ALA A 9 -7.00 11.35 -5.40
N LEU A 10 -6.37 12.22 -4.62
CA LEU A 10 -6.38 12.15 -3.16
C LEU A 10 -7.81 12.24 -2.62
N SER A 11 -8.65 13.05 -3.27
CA SER A 11 -10.08 13.15 -2.96
C SER A 11 -10.83 11.82 -3.12
N GLU A 12 -10.44 10.98 -4.07
CA GLU A 12 -11.03 9.65 -4.25
C GLU A 12 -10.63 8.71 -3.11
N LEU A 13 -9.36 8.75 -2.68
CA LEU A 13 -8.91 7.98 -1.52
C LEU A 13 -9.56 8.44 -0.21
N ARG A 14 -9.83 9.76 -0.06
CA ARG A 14 -10.61 10.29 1.06
C ARG A 14 -12.01 9.70 1.11
N LEU A 15 -12.73 9.72 -0.01
CA LEU A 15 -14.06 9.13 -0.12
C LEU A 15 -14.05 7.62 0.16
N MET A 16 -13.02 6.90 -0.28
CA MET A 16 -12.87 5.48 0.04
C MET A 16 -12.63 5.25 1.54
N ALA A 17 -11.79 6.06 2.18
CA ALA A 17 -11.50 5.96 3.61
C ALA A 17 -12.77 6.19 4.45
N GLU A 18 -13.56 7.22 4.14
CA GLU A 18 -14.83 7.53 4.82
C GLU A 18 -15.81 6.35 4.81
N ASN A 19 -15.84 5.59 3.70
CA ASN A 19 -16.73 4.44 3.52
C ASN A 19 -16.21 3.14 4.15
N GLN A 20 -14.97 3.10 4.67
CA GLN A 20 -14.35 1.88 5.20
C GLN A 20 -13.88 2.04 6.65
N PHE A 21 -12.75 2.74 6.86
CA PHE A 21 -12.11 2.86 8.18
C PHE A 21 -12.11 4.28 8.73
N GLY A 22 -12.90 5.17 8.16
CA GLY A 22 -13.05 6.57 8.54
C GLY A 22 -11.92 7.45 8.05
N SER A 23 -10.72 7.32 8.62
CA SER A 23 -9.56 8.19 8.35
C SER A 23 -8.40 7.51 7.63
N LEU A 24 -8.55 6.23 7.32
CA LEU A 24 -7.51 5.35 6.83
C LEU A 24 -8.05 4.50 5.68
N ILE A 25 -7.18 4.19 4.72
CA ILE A 25 -7.40 3.12 3.75
C ILE A 25 -6.20 2.17 3.78
N LYS A 26 -6.46 0.87 3.66
CA LYS A 26 -5.43 -0.14 3.49
C LYS A 26 -4.96 -0.15 2.05
N GLY A 27 -3.69 -0.49 1.84
CA GLY A 27 -3.17 -0.71 0.50
C GLY A 27 -2.02 -1.71 0.50
N VAL A 28 -1.81 -2.32 -0.66
CA VAL A 28 -0.63 -3.13 -0.94
C VAL A 28 0.06 -2.60 -2.19
N VAL A 29 1.36 -2.33 -2.08
CA VAL A 29 2.18 -1.77 -3.15
C VAL A 29 3.05 -2.87 -3.74
N ASP A 30 3.05 -2.97 -5.06
CA ASP A 30 4.03 -3.75 -5.82
C ASP A 30 5.22 -2.85 -6.19
N ILE A 31 6.37 -3.10 -5.56
CA ILE A 31 7.58 -2.28 -5.75
C ILE A 31 8.29 -2.51 -7.09
N GLU A 32 8.03 -3.65 -7.74
CA GLU A 32 8.58 -4.02 -9.04
C GLU A 32 7.74 -3.38 -10.15
N LYS A 33 6.42 -3.61 -10.12
CA LYS A 33 5.49 -3.09 -11.14
C LYS A 33 5.10 -1.62 -10.95
N CYS A 34 5.39 -1.03 -9.79
CA CYS A 34 5.05 0.35 -9.44
C CYS A 34 3.54 0.63 -9.42
N ILE A 35 2.75 -0.35 -8.96
CA ILE A 35 1.29 -0.28 -8.85
C ILE A 35 0.87 -0.47 -7.39
N MET A 36 -0.38 -0.14 -7.06
CA MET A 36 -0.93 -0.50 -5.75
C MET A 36 -2.40 -0.91 -5.82
N ALA A 37 -2.79 -1.86 -4.98
CA ALA A 37 -4.19 -2.19 -4.75
C ALA A 37 -4.69 -1.48 -3.49
N VAL A 38 -5.93 -0.99 -3.52
CA VAL A 38 -6.61 -0.37 -2.38
C VAL A 38 -8.07 -0.79 -2.30
N GLY A 39 -8.65 -0.65 -1.12
CA GLY A 39 -10.07 -0.82 -0.88
C GLY A 39 -10.49 -2.28 -0.75
N GLY A 40 -9.60 -3.12 -0.21
CA GLY A 40 -9.94 -4.38 0.45
C GLY A 40 -10.26 -4.17 1.93
N GLU A 41 -10.87 -5.18 2.57
CA GLU A 41 -11.11 -5.15 4.03
C GLU A 41 -9.80 -5.40 4.80
N MET A 42 -8.95 -6.25 4.26
CA MET A 42 -7.65 -6.61 4.82
C MET A 42 -6.55 -6.46 3.76
N HIS A 43 -5.33 -6.18 4.21
CA HIS A 43 -4.14 -6.18 3.34
C HIS A 43 -3.94 -7.52 2.62
N ALA A 44 -4.40 -8.63 3.21
CA ALA A 44 -4.34 -9.95 2.59
C ALA A 44 -5.25 -10.07 1.35
N ASP A 45 -6.39 -9.36 1.32
CA ASP A 45 -7.28 -9.35 0.16
C ASP A 45 -6.62 -8.62 -1.01
N GLU A 46 -5.99 -7.49 -0.72
CA GLU A 46 -5.25 -6.68 -1.69
C GLU A 46 -3.98 -7.39 -2.19
N GLU A 47 -3.27 -8.10 -1.31
CA GLU A 47 -2.13 -8.96 -1.68
C GLU A 47 -2.57 -10.08 -2.63
N ALA A 48 -3.64 -10.81 -2.28
CA ALA A 48 -4.18 -11.87 -3.11
C ALA A 48 -4.63 -11.35 -4.48
N HIS A 49 -5.27 -10.18 -4.51
CA HIS A 49 -5.71 -9.55 -5.76
C HIS A 49 -4.54 -9.23 -6.70
N LEU A 50 -3.46 -8.63 -6.18
CA LEU A 50 -2.27 -8.34 -7.00
C LEU A 50 -1.57 -9.62 -7.46
N ILE A 51 -1.56 -10.67 -6.63
CA ILE A 51 -1.04 -11.98 -7.03
C ILE A 51 -1.85 -12.56 -8.21
N ASP A 52 -3.17 -12.46 -8.16
CA ASP A 52 -4.05 -12.89 -9.26
C ASP A 52 -3.84 -12.08 -10.55
N GLU A 53 -3.45 -10.80 -10.42
CA GLU A 53 -3.00 -9.94 -11.53
C GLU A 53 -1.51 -10.17 -11.92
N GLY A 54 -0.90 -11.23 -11.38
CA GLY A 54 0.41 -11.74 -11.75
C GLY A 54 1.58 -11.05 -11.07
N SER A 55 1.38 -10.40 -9.92
CA SER A 55 2.47 -9.85 -9.10
C SER A 55 3.13 -10.94 -8.26
N SER A 56 4.44 -10.81 -8.06
CA SER A 56 5.21 -11.74 -7.24
C SER A 56 5.10 -11.33 -5.77
N GLN A 57 4.76 -12.27 -4.90
CA GLN A 57 4.49 -11.97 -3.48
C GLN A 57 5.67 -11.24 -2.81
N GLU A 58 6.91 -11.60 -3.15
CA GLU A 58 8.13 -10.97 -2.63
C GLU A 58 8.22 -9.45 -2.88
N ASN A 59 7.50 -8.94 -3.88
CA ASN A 59 7.47 -7.53 -4.26
C ASN A 59 6.29 -6.77 -3.66
N LEU A 60 5.38 -7.45 -2.95
CA LEU A 60 4.17 -6.85 -2.38
C LEU A 60 4.38 -6.41 -0.93
N TRP A 61 4.03 -5.16 -0.60
CA TRP A 61 4.18 -4.62 0.76
C TRP A 61 2.92 -3.90 1.21
N GLY A 62 2.42 -4.28 2.39
CA GLY A 62 1.21 -3.70 2.99
C GLY A 62 1.50 -2.37 3.68
N ILE A 63 0.64 -1.39 3.43
CA ILE A 63 0.70 -0.04 3.99
C ILE A 63 -0.68 0.44 4.44
N ASN A 64 -0.66 1.35 5.40
CA ASN A 64 -1.81 2.15 5.79
C ASN A 64 -1.65 3.54 5.16
N ILE A 65 -2.66 4.03 4.45
CA ILE A 65 -2.67 5.34 3.80
C ILE A 65 -3.65 6.25 4.56
N HIS A 66 -3.15 7.35 5.11
CA HIS A 66 -3.90 8.36 5.86
C HIS A 66 -4.13 9.59 4.97
N PRO A 67 -5.25 9.70 4.23
CA PRO A 67 -5.43 10.74 3.20
C PRO A 67 -5.43 12.18 3.75
N GLU A 68 -5.65 12.34 5.05
CA GLU A 68 -5.64 13.62 5.77
C GLU A 68 -4.24 14.09 6.18
N LYS A 69 -3.21 13.27 5.98
CA LYS A 69 -1.82 13.61 6.27
C LYS A 69 -1.05 13.93 5.00
N GLU A 70 -0.02 14.75 5.15
CA GLU A 70 0.98 15.00 4.11
C GLU A 70 1.99 13.86 4.02
N MET A 71 2.72 13.79 2.91
CA MET A 71 3.87 12.89 2.79
C MET A 71 5.04 13.38 3.66
N PRO A 72 5.81 12.49 4.31
CA PRO A 72 5.69 11.03 4.28
C PRO A 72 4.70 10.44 5.29
N GLU A 73 4.15 11.22 6.23
CA GLU A 73 3.29 10.74 7.33
C GLU A 73 1.95 10.12 6.87
N ARG A 74 1.56 10.39 5.62
CA ARG A 74 0.47 9.71 4.90
C ARG A 74 0.64 8.20 4.88
N ILE A 75 1.88 7.70 4.85
CA ILE A 75 2.17 6.28 4.70
C ILE A 75 2.68 5.71 6.01
N GLU A 76 1.92 4.77 6.55
CA GLU A 76 2.29 4.00 7.73
C GLU A 76 2.61 2.55 7.33
N PHE A 77 3.84 2.14 7.63
CA PHE A 77 4.30 0.77 7.41
C PHE A 77 3.87 -0.11 8.60
N ASP A 78 2.59 -0.48 8.63
CA ASP A 78 2.05 -1.44 9.59
C ASP A 78 1.05 -2.40 8.92
N SER A 79 1.50 -3.62 8.63
CA SER A 79 0.65 -4.67 8.07
C SER A 79 1.11 -6.06 8.50
N MET A 80 0.14 -6.96 8.74
CA MET A 80 0.44 -8.36 9.05
C MET A 80 1.12 -9.09 7.90
N ILE A 81 0.81 -8.74 6.64
CA ILE A 81 1.42 -9.42 5.47
C ILE A 81 2.92 -9.16 5.38
N ASN A 82 3.42 -8.09 6.01
CA ASN A 82 4.84 -7.73 6.00
C ASN A 82 5.71 -8.66 6.87
N ILE A 83 5.12 -9.47 7.76
CA ILE A 83 5.87 -10.44 8.57
C ILE A 83 6.32 -11.59 7.67
N ARG A 84 7.53 -11.47 7.10
CA ARG A 84 8.12 -12.42 6.15
C ARG A 84 9.57 -12.73 6.50
N PRO A 85 9.83 -13.59 7.50
CA PRO A 85 11.18 -13.92 7.93
C PRO A 85 12.09 -14.46 6.82
N TYR A 86 11.51 -15.12 5.80
CA TYR A 86 12.26 -15.64 4.65
C TYR A 86 12.81 -14.54 3.71
N LEU A 87 12.23 -13.34 3.74
CA LEU A 87 12.73 -12.13 3.07
C LEU A 87 13.53 -11.24 4.02
N GLY A 88 13.80 -11.70 5.25
CA GLY A 88 14.52 -10.93 6.26
C GLY A 88 13.69 -9.86 6.98
N ASN A 89 12.36 -9.84 6.81
CA ASN A 89 11.47 -8.87 7.48
C ASN A 89 10.67 -9.57 8.60
N ARG A 90 10.90 -9.22 9.87
CA ARG A 90 10.34 -9.97 11.02
C ARG A 90 9.25 -9.21 11.78
N SER A 91 8.98 -7.98 11.38
CA SER A 91 7.95 -7.12 11.96
C SER A 91 6.81 -6.87 10.98
N ARG A 92 5.76 -6.19 11.48
CA ARG A 92 4.66 -5.69 10.64
C ARG A 92 5.06 -4.46 9.83
N SER A 93 6.21 -3.86 10.15
CA SER A 93 6.78 -2.77 9.39
C SER A 93 7.58 -3.27 8.21
N VAL A 94 8.08 -2.34 7.41
CA VAL A 94 9.05 -2.61 6.34
C VAL A 94 10.42 -2.23 6.89
N GLU A 95 11.24 -3.19 7.30
CA GLU A 95 12.51 -2.95 8.00
C GLU A 95 13.60 -2.41 7.06
N ASN A 96 13.52 -2.75 5.78
CA ASN A 96 14.46 -2.26 4.79
C ASN A 96 14.14 -0.81 4.38
N HIS A 97 15.02 0.13 4.72
CA HIS A 97 14.85 1.55 4.37
C HIS A 97 14.83 1.82 2.86
N GLY A 98 15.52 1.01 2.05
CA GLY A 98 15.47 1.11 0.58
C GLY A 98 14.07 0.78 0.05
N THR A 99 13.46 -0.28 0.59
CA THR A 99 12.06 -0.65 0.28
C THR A 99 11.09 0.43 0.74
N GLN A 100 11.23 0.98 1.96
CA GLN A 100 10.40 2.10 2.42
C GLN A 100 10.47 3.29 1.45
N LYS A 101 11.69 3.70 1.06
CA LYS A 101 11.89 4.80 0.13
C LYS A 101 11.22 4.52 -1.22
N ARG A 102 11.39 3.30 -1.74
CA ARG A 102 10.76 2.86 -3.00
C ARG A 102 9.24 2.92 -2.93
N ILE A 103 8.64 2.49 -1.81
CA ILE A 103 7.19 2.58 -1.60
C ILE A 103 6.74 4.04 -1.58
N LEU A 104 7.42 4.91 -0.83
CA LEU A 104 7.09 6.35 -0.76
C LEU A 104 7.15 7.01 -2.15
N GLU A 105 8.17 6.69 -2.95
CA GLU A 105 8.31 7.18 -4.32
C GLU A 105 7.13 6.72 -5.21
N ILE A 106 6.78 5.43 -5.16
CA ILE A 106 5.66 4.88 -5.94
C ILE A 106 4.36 5.55 -5.51
N VAL A 107 4.06 5.59 -4.22
CA VAL A 107 2.80 6.16 -3.73
C VAL A 107 2.70 7.65 -4.02
N SER A 108 3.80 8.41 -3.93
CA SER A 108 3.82 9.83 -4.33
C SER A 108 3.58 10.02 -5.83
N ASN A 109 3.90 9.03 -6.66
CA ASN A 109 3.61 9.07 -8.09
C ASN A 109 2.17 8.69 -8.38
N LEU A 110 1.61 7.72 -7.65
CA LEU A 110 0.25 7.23 -7.86
C LEU A 110 -0.81 8.14 -7.24
N ILE A 111 -0.54 8.86 -6.15
CA ILE A 111 -1.53 9.77 -5.53
C ILE A 111 -1.28 11.20 -5.99
N LYS A 112 -2.31 11.84 -6.55
CA LYS A 112 -2.29 13.24 -7.02
C LYS A 112 -3.33 14.08 -6.28
N GLU A 113 -3.10 15.39 -6.18
CA GLU A 113 -4.09 16.35 -5.68
C GLU A 113 -5.29 16.51 -6.62
#